data_AF-U7V1B9-F1
#
_entry.id   AF-U7V1B9-F1
#
_cell.length_a   1.000
_cell.length_b   1.000
_cell.length_c   1.000
_cell.angle_alpha   90.00
_cell.angle_beta   90.00
_cell.angle_gamma   90.00
#
_symmetry.space_group_name_H-M   'P 1'
#
loop_
_entity.id
_entity.type
_entity.pdbx_description
1 polymer ?
#
loop_
_entity_poly.entity_id
_entity_poly.type
_entity_poly.pdbx_seq_one_letter_code
_entity_poly.pdbx_strand_id
1 'polypeptide(L)'
;MHEGFVNFNAGTLGTSMVEGRISQGVVVGDGSDVGGGASTMGTLSGGGTQRVSIGERSLLGAESGIGIALGDDCVVEAGLYVTAGSRVIVLIPGEDVRVVKAAELSGVSNLLFRRNSVTGAVEVLPRAKNSVELNEALHTN
;
A
#
# COMPACT_ATOMS: atom_id res chain seq x y z
N MET A 1 -7.21 13.54 12.71
CA MET A 1 -7.47 13.06 14.10
C MET A 1 -6.25 13.30 14.97
N HIS A 2 -6.34 13.11 16.30
CA HIS A 2 -5.25 13.43 17.25
C HIS A 2 -3.94 12.68 16.96
N GLU A 3 -4.02 11.43 16.50
CA GLU A 3 -2.85 10.62 16.13
C GLU A 3 -2.28 10.96 14.73
N GLY A 4 -3.04 11.74 13.96
CA GLY A 4 -2.64 12.17 12.63
C GLY A 4 -1.43 13.09 12.68
N PHE A 5 -0.44 12.80 11.84
CA PHE A 5 0.75 13.63 11.66
C PHE A 5 1.00 13.83 10.17
N VAL A 6 1.23 15.09 9.75
CA VAL A 6 1.60 15.43 8.38
C VAL A 6 2.86 16.28 8.43
N ASN A 7 3.91 15.82 7.73
CA ASN A 7 5.17 16.53 7.66
C ASN A 7 5.14 17.67 6.61
N PHE A 8 6.19 18.49 6.55
CA PHE A 8 6.31 19.50 5.50
C PHE A 8 6.44 18.87 4.10
N ASN A 9 5.94 19.59 3.09
CA ASN A 9 5.91 19.11 1.69
C ASN A 9 5.23 17.74 1.54
N ALA A 10 4.21 17.50 2.34
CA ALA A 10 3.41 16.28 2.36
C ALA A 10 1.94 16.66 2.63
N GLY A 11 1.02 15.76 2.33
CA GLY A 11 -0.39 15.98 2.64
C GLY A 11 -1.35 15.24 1.72
N THR A 12 -2.58 15.71 1.71
CA THR A 12 -3.71 15.12 0.98
C THR A 12 -4.07 16.01 -0.21
N LEU A 13 -4.44 15.40 -1.33
CA LEU A 13 -4.92 16.11 -2.53
C LEU A 13 -6.45 16.27 -2.56
N GLY A 14 -7.13 15.72 -1.56
CA GLY A 14 -8.59 15.77 -1.45
C GLY A 14 -9.05 15.48 -0.03
N THR A 15 -10.24 14.89 0.06
CA THR A 15 -10.89 14.51 1.32
C THR A 15 -10.27 13.20 1.82
N SER A 16 -9.66 13.24 3.00
CA SER A 16 -9.00 12.09 3.61
C SER A 16 -9.18 12.09 5.12
N MET A 17 -9.43 10.93 5.71
CA MET A 17 -9.26 10.73 7.14
C MET A 17 -7.77 10.47 7.44
N VAL A 18 -7.15 11.33 8.24
CA VAL A 18 -5.74 11.18 8.65
C VAL A 18 -5.63 10.96 10.15
N GLU A 19 -5.33 9.72 10.51
CA GLU A 19 -5.11 9.25 11.88
C GLU A 19 -3.73 8.58 12.06
N GLY A 20 -2.93 8.49 11.00
CA GLY A 20 -1.55 8.02 11.03
C GLY A 20 -0.53 9.07 10.57
N ARG A 21 0.69 8.62 10.26
CA ARG A 21 1.84 9.46 9.93
C ARG A 21 2.09 9.55 8.43
N ILE A 22 1.95 10.75 7.87
CA ILE A 22 2.33 11.12 6.51
C ILE A 22 3.73 11.73 6.53
N SER A 23 4.72 10.98 6.05
CA SER A 23 6.13 11.40 6.00
C SER A 23 6.37 12.52 5.00
N GLN A 24 7.51 13.20 5.12
CA GLN A 24 7.91 14.27 4.20
C GLN A 24 7.89 13.78 2.74
N GLY A 25 7.29 14.56 1.85
CA GLY A 25 7.23 14.25 0.42
C GLY A 25 6.13 13.28 0.02
N VAL A 26 5.42 12.66 0.99
CA VAL A 26 4.32 11.72 0.72
C VAL A 26 3.04 12.48 0.39
N VAL A 27 2.38 12.02 -0.67
CA VAL A 27 1.10 12.56 -1.13
C VAL A 27 0.04 11.48 -1.04
N VAL A 28 -1.14 11.85 -0.54
CA VAL A 28 -2.31 10.99 -0.39
C VAL A 28 -3.43 11.48 -1.29
N GLY A 29 -3.95 10.62 -2.16
CA GLY A 29 -5.03 10.92 -3.10
C GLY A 29 -6.39 11.13 -2.44
N ASP A 30 -7.35 11.62 -3.22
CA ASP A 30 -8.72 11.87 -2.76
C ASP A 30 -9.43 10.58 -2.33
N GLY A 31 -10.22 10.67 -1.25
CA GLY A 31 -10.96 9.56 -0.68
C GLY A 31 -10.09 8.47 -0.02
N SER A 32 -8.78 8.69 0.11
CA SER A 32 -7.88 7.77 0.79
C SER A 32 -7.78 8.05 2.28
N ASP A 33 -7.78 6.98 3.08
CA ASP A 33 -7.76 7.05 4.54
C ASP A 33 -6.47 6.43 5.12
N VAL A 34 -5.88 7.14 6.07
CA VAL A 34 -4.70 6.73 6.82
C VAL A 34 -5.13 6.43 8.26
N GLY A 35 -5.38 5.15 8.57
CA GLY A 35 -5.91 4.71 9.86
C GLY A 35 -4.99 5.00 11.07
N GLY A 36 -5.56 4.87 12.27
CA GLY A 36 -4.91 5.22 13.54
C GLY A 36 -3.54 4.58 13.70
N GLY A 37 -2.51 5.37 13.98
CA GLY A 37 -1.14 4.88 14.17
C GLY A 37 -0.42 4.37 12.91
N ALA A 38 -1.08 4.36 11.74
CA ALA A 38 -0.49 3.88 10.49
C ALA A 38 0.76 4.68 10.09
N SER A 39 1.67 4.08 9.32
CA SER A 39 2.95 4.67 8.95
C SER A 39 3.16 4.74 7.43
N THR A 40 3.60 5.89 6.93
CA THR A 40 4.18 5.99 5.58
C THR A 40 5.68 6.25 5.70
N MET A 41 6.52 5.57 4.91
CA MET A 41 7.90 6.02 4.71
C MET A 41 7.95 7.18 3.73
N GLY A 42 8.93 8.08 3.83
CA GLY A 42 9.07 9.21 2.90
C GLY A 42 9.58 8.80 1.51
N THR A 43 10.43 7.77 1.47
CA THR A 43 10.91 7.15 0.24
C THR A 43 10.77 5.64 0.32
N LEU A 44 10.96 4.98 -0.82
CA LEU A 44 10.95 3.54 -0.94
C LEU A 44 11.87 2.93 0.13
N SER A 45 11.28 2.13 1.00
CA SER A 45 11.97 1.54 2.14
C SER A 45 13.18 0.70 1.71
N GLY A 46 14.19 0.60 2.57
CA GLY A 46 15.45 -0.08 2.23
C GLY A 46 16.47 0.79 1.49
N GLY A 47 16.34 2.12 1.58
CA GLY A 47 17.33 3.08 1.04
C GLY A 47 17.04 3.56 -0.39
N GLY A 48 15.81 3.38 -0.88
CA GLY A 48 15.41 3.87 -2.20
C GLY A 48 15.19 5.40 -2.22
N THR A 49 15.27 5.96 -3.42
CA THR A 49 15.10 7.41 -3.68
C THR A 49 13.71 7.77 -4.20
N GLN A 50 12.94 6.78 -4.65
CA GLN A 50 11.57 6.97 -5.13
C GLN A 50 10.66 7.36 -3.97
N ARG A 51 9.76 8.33 -4.16
CA ARG A 51 8.83 8.77 -3.12
C ARG A 51 7.70 7.77 -2.96
N VAL A 52 7.27 7.57 -1.72
CA VAL A 52 6.02 6.86 -1.42
C VAL A 52 4.86 7.82 -1.67
N SER A 53 3.80 7.31 -2.28
CA SER A 53 2.52 7.98 -2.45
C SER A 53 1.39 6.99 -2.22
N ILE A 54 0.20 7.50 -1.93
CA ILE A 54 -1.04 6.72 -1.85
C ILE A 54 -1.97 7.30 -2.91
N GLY A 55 -2.49 6.45 -3.80
CA GLY A 55 -3.49 6.81 -4.80
C GLY A 55 -4.83 7.22 -4.17
N GLU A 56 -5.87 7.25 -4.97
CA GLU A 56 -7.24 7.56 -4.55
C GLU A 56 -7.95 6.34 -3.94
N ARG A 57 -8.95 6.57 -3.07
CA ARG A 57 -9.83 5.54 -2.49
C ARG A 57 -9.11 4.34 -1.85
N SER A 58 -7.90 4.58 -1.36
CA SER A 58 -7.06 3.58 -0.72
C SER A 58 -7.16 3.66 0.79
N LEU A 59 -6.93 2.54 1.47
CA LEU A 59 -7.05 2.44 2.92
C LEU A 59 -5.79 1.84 3.54
N LEU A 60 -5.16 2.58 4.44
CA LEU A 60 -4.21 2.02 5.39
C LEU A 60 -4.95 1.68 6.68
N GLY A 61 -5.00 0.39 7.04
CA GLY A 61 -5.57 -0.04 8.32
C GLY A 61 -4.82 0.53 9.52
N ALA A 62 -5.46 0.54 10.68
CA ALA A 62 -4.81 0.99 11.92
C ALA A 62 -3.52 0.20 12.20
N GLU A 63 -2.48 0.88 12.67
CA GLU A 63 -1.15 0.32 12.96
C GLU A 63 -0.48 -0.39 11.76
N SER A 64 -0.98 -0.16 10.54
CA SER A 64 -0.32 -0.65 9.33
C SER A 64 0.87 0.22 8.94
N GLY A 65 1.64 -0.19 7.94
CA GLY A 65 2.66 0.67 7.38
C GLY A 65 3.01 0.34 5.93
N ILE A 66 3.43 1.36 5.19
CA ILE A 66 3.87 1.23 3.81
C ILE A 66 5.27 1.82 3.60
N GLY A 67 6.07 1.04 2.88
CA GLY A 67 7.38 1.41 2.38
C GLY A 67 7.48 1.35 0.85
N ILE A 68 6.33 1.31 0.16
CA ILE A 68 6.14 1.34 -1.31
C ILE A 68 5.02 2.33 -1.65
N ALA A 69 4.93 2.79 -2.90
CA ALA A 69 3.76 3.53 -3.34
C ALA A 69 2.55 2.59 -3.50
N LEU A 70 1.36 3.08 -3.21
CA LEU A 70 0.09 2.41 -3.52
C LEU A 70 -0.57 3.13 -4.69
N GLY A 71 -1.11 2.36 -5.64
CA GLY A 71 -2.03 2.90 -6.64
C GLY A 71 -3.40 3.21 -6.04
N ASP A 72 -4.40 3.36 -6.90
CA ASP A 72 -5.77 3.60 -6.48
C ASP A 72 -6.42 2.33 -5.92
N ASP A 73 -7.45 2.50 -5.09
CA ASP A 73 -8.30 1.41 -4.60
C ASP A 73 -7.51 0.28 -3.90
N CYS A 74 -6.39 0.62 -3.26
CA CYS A 74 -5.56 -0.32 -2.51
C CYS A 74 -6.00 -0.43 -1.04
N VAL A 75 -5.74 -1.58 -0.39
CA VAL A 75 -5.96 -1.77 1.04
C VAL A 75 -4.75 -2.46 1.67
N VAL A 76 -4.32 -1.96 2.82
CA VAL A 76 -3.36 -2.64 3.69
C VAL A 76 -4.07 -3.00 4.99
N GLU A 77 -4.06 -4.28 5.35
CA GLU A 77 -4.62 -4.78 6.60
C GLU A 77 -4.05 -4.04 7.83
N ALA A 78 -4.88 -3.87 8.86
CA ALA A 78 -4.44 -3.36 10.15
C ALA A 78 -3.26 -4.19 10.71
N GLY A 79 -2.27 -3.52 11.29
CA GLY A 79 -1.08 -4.14 11.86
C GLY A 79 -0.08 -4.71 10.83
N LEU A 80 -0.34 -4.63 9.53
CA LEU A 80 0.59 -5.08 8.49
C LEU A 80 1.51 -3.96 8.04
N TYR A 81 2.83 -4.17 8.19
CA TYR A 81 3.84 -3.31 7.56
C TYR A 81 4.38 -3.93 6.27
N VAL A 82 4.17 -3.26 5.13
CA VAL A 82 4.65 -3.65 3.80
C VAL A 82 5.91 -2.85 3.46
N THR A 83 7.08 -3.45 3.66
CA THR A 83 8.35 -2.89 3.19
C THR A 83 8.61 -3.29 1.73
N ALA A 84 9.42 -2.53 1.01
CA ALA A 84 9.82 -2.78 -0.38
C ALA A 84 10.51 -4.14 -0.54
N GLY A 85 11.25 -4.58 0.48
CA GLY A 85 11.89 -5.89 0.53
C GLY A 85 11.00 -7.03 1.02
N SER A 86 9.78 -6.75 1.51
CA SER A 86 8.84 -7.77 1.95
C SER A 86 8.57 -8.72 0.78
N ARG A 87 8.77 -10.03 1.00
CA ARG A 87 8.32 -11.04 0.05
C ARG A 87 6.83 -11.25 0.20
N VAL A 88 6.11 -11.09 -0.89
CA VAL A 88 4.65 -11.13 -0.92
C VAL A 88 4.23 -12.26 -1.84
N ILE A 89 3.34 -13.11 -1.35
CA ILE A 89 2.69 -14.15 -2.14
C ILE A 89 1.57 -13.49 -2.94
N VAL A 90 1.66 -13.51 -4.26
CA VAL A 90 0.63 -13.00 -5.15
C VAL A 90 -0.39 -14.11 -5.39
N LEU A 91 -1.64 -13.85 -5.04
CA LEU A 91 -2.75 -14.79 -5.17
C LEU A 91 -3.77 -14.22 -6.16
N ILE A 92 -3.64 -14.62 -7.42
CA ILE A 92 -4.60 -14.30 -8.48
C ILE A 92 -5.45 -15.54 -8.75
N PRO A 93 -6.80 -15.44 -8.73
CA PRO A 93 -7.66 -16.57 -9.03
C PRO A 93 -7.38 -17.14 -10.43
N GLY A 94 -7.10 -18.45 -10.50
CA GLY A 94 -6.85 -19.15 -11.77
C GLY A 94 -5.41 -19.13 -12.25
N GLU A 95 -4.48 -18.54 -11.47
CA GLU A 95 -3.06 -18.50 -11.81
C GLU A 95 -2.20 -19.19 -10.76
N ASP A 96 -0.99 -19.56 -11.17
CA ASP A 96 0.00 -20.14 -10.28
C ASP A 96 0.50 -19.11 -9.27
N VAL A 97 0.72 -19.59 -8.05
CA VAL A 97 1.26 -18.77 -6.96
C VAL A 97 2.67 -18.32 -7.30
N ARG A 98 2.90 -17.02 -7.22
CA ARG A 98 4.22 -16.40 -7.38
C ARG A 98 4.60 -15.59 -6.15
N VAL A 99 5.90 -15.47 -5.90
CA VAL A 99 6.45 -14.68 -4.79
C VAL A 99 7.32 -13.57 -5.36
N VAL A 100 6.96 -12.34 -5.08
CA VAL A 100 7.66 -11.13 -5.56
C VAL A 100 8.07 -10.26 -4.39
N LYS A 101 8.99 -9.32 -4.60
CA LYS A 101 9.20 -8.23 -3.64
C LYS A 101 8.05 -7.24 -3.74
N ALA A 102 7.61 -6.66 -2.63
CA ALA A 102 6.57 -5.65 -2.65
C ALA A 102 6.94 -4.41 -3.50
N ALA A 103 8.24 -4.12 -3.66
CA ALA A 103 8.73 -3.08 -4.56
C ALA A 103 8.22 -3.24 -6.02
N GLU A 104 8.05 -4.47 -6.48
CA GLU A 104 7.57 -4.78 -7.84
C GLU A 104 6.07 -4.47 -8.00
N LEU A 105 5.35 -4.28 -6.88
CA LEU A 105 3.93 -3.95 -6.84
C LEU A 105 3.69 -2.46 -6.57
N SER A 106 4.76 -1.66 -6.50
CA SER A 106 4.68 -0.24 -6.14
C SER A 106 3.88 0.54 -7.19
N GLY A 107 2.83 1.23 -6.76
CA GLY A 107 1.95 2.03 -7.61
C GLY A 107 0.86 1.25 -8.35
N VAL A 108 0.81 -0.08 -8.21
CA VAL A 108 -0.26 -0.89 -8.80
C VAL A 108 -1.56 -0.68 -8.03
N SER A 109 -2.65 -0.44 -8.75
CA SER A 109 -3.99 -0.22 -8.19
C SER A 109 -4.71 -1.53 -7.85
N ASN A 110 -5.81 -1.44 -7.09
CA ASN A 110 -6.73 -2.55 -6.79
C ASN A 110 -6.10 -3.73 -6.03
N LEU A 111 -5.10 -3.49 -5.18
CA LEU A 111 -4.44 -4.51 -4.39
C LEU A 111 -4.93 -4.55 -2.94
N LEU A 112 -5.12 -5.74 -2.38
CA LEU A 112 -5.30 -6.00 -0.96
C LEU A 112 -4.05 -6.69 -0.42
N PHE A 113 -3.31 -6.01 0.45
CA PHE A 113 -2.22 -6.59 1.23
C PHE A 113 -2.74 -7.09 2.57
N ARG A 114 -2.47 -8.35 2.90
CA ARG A 114 -2.83 -8.95 4.19
C ARG A 114 -1.77 -9.92 4.68
N ARG A 115 -1.79 -10.25 5.97
CA ARG A 115 -1.06 -11.36 6.56
C ARG A 115 -2.02 -12.52 6.78
N ASN A 116 -1.70 -13.67 6.21
CA ASN A 116 -2.42 -14.90 6.49
C ASN A 116 -2.25 -15.25 7.98
N SER A 117 -3.36 -15.30 8.72
CA SER A 117 -3.34 -15.52 10.17
C SER A 117 -3.01 -16.96 10.58
N VAL A 118 -3.05 -17.91 9.64
CA VAL A 118 -2.70 -19.32 9.88
C VAL A 118 -1.23 -19.57 9.55
N THR A 119 -0.75 -19.07 8.41
CA THR A 119 0.61 -19.35 7.92
C THR A 119 1.62 -18.25 8.24
N GLY A 120 1.17 -17.06 8.59
CA GLY A 120 2.00 -15.87 8.78
C GLY A 120 2.50 -15.22 7.49
N ALA A 121 2.19 -15.80 6.32
CA ALA A 121 2.63 -15.30 5.02
C ALA A 121 2.00 -13.94 4.72
N VAL A 122 2.79 -13.04 4.13
CA VAL A 122 2.27 -11.77 3.57
C VAL A 122 1.76 -12.08 2.17
N GLU A 123 0.50 -11.77 1.92
CA GLU A 123 -0.23 -12.06 0.70
C GLU A 123 -0.70 -10.75 0.06
N VAL A 124 -0.80 -10.76 -1.27
CA VAL A 124 -1.49 -9.72 -2.03
C VAL A 124 -2.55 -10.36 -2.94
N LEU A 125 -3.72 -9.72 -2.98
CA LEU A 125 -4.87 -10.19 -3.75
C LEU A 125 -5.48 -9.04 -4.58
N PRO A 126 -6.08 -9.33 -5.75
CA PRO A 126 -6.99 -8.38 -6.42
C PRO A 126 -8.18 -8.02 -5.52
N ARG A 127 -8.56 -6.73 -5.48
CA ARG A 127 -9.82 -6.26 -4.88
C ARG A 127 -10.98 -6.17 -5.89
N ALA A 128 -10.69 -5.81 -7.13
CA ALA A 128 -11.70 -5.65 -8.18
C ALA A 128 -11.95 -6.97 -8.93
N LYS A 129 -13.14 -7.10 -9.53
CA LYS A 129 -13.46 -8.19 -10.48
C LYS A 129 -12.72 -8.06 -11.83
N ASN A 130 -12.02 -6.95 -12.06
CA ASN A 130 -11.26 -6.69 -13.29
C ASN A 130 -9.86 -7.31 -13.18
N SER A 131 -9.81 -8.65 -13.25
CA SER A 131 -8.54 -9.39 -13.19
C SER A 131 -7.62 -9.09 -14.37
N VAL A 132 -8.15 -8.67 -15.53
CA VAL A 132 -7.38 -8.50 -16.78
C VAL A 132 -6.39 -7.33 -16.72
N GLU A 133 -6.85 -6.12 -16.34
CA GLU A 133 -5.97 -4.94 -16.23
C GLU A 133 -4.93 -5.12 -15.11
N LEU A 134 -5.33 -5.78 -14.02
CA LEU A 134 -4.40 -6.11 -12.96
C LEU A 134 -3.32 -7.06 -13.46
N ASN A 135 -3.69 -8.04 -14.30
CA ASN A 135 -2.74 -9.01 -14.80
C ASN A 135 -1.66 -8.37 -15.67
N GLU A 136 -2.04 -7.49 -16.58
CA GLU A 136 -1.08 -6.75 -17.41
C GLU A 136 -0.11 -5.93 -16.55
N ALA A 137 -0.63 -5.17 -15.57
CA ALA A 137 0.20 -4.40 -14.64
C ALA A 137 1.15 -5.29 -13.81
N LEU A 138 0.72 -6.52 -13.50
CA LEU A 138 1.49 -7.51 -12.75
C LEU A 138 2.51 -8.27 -13.59
N HIS A 139 2.45 -8.20 -14.92
CA HIS A 139 3.33 -8.92 -15.86
C HIS A 139 4.26 -8.02 -16.70
N THR A 140 4.16 -6.69 -16.56
CA THR A 140 4.96 -5.75 -17.37
C THR A 140 6.39 -5.48 -16.81
N ASN A 141 6.86 -6.23 -15.79
CA ASN A 141 8.17 -6.03 -15.16
C ASN A 141 9.24 -7.04 -15.60
#